data_AF-A0A971HU37-F1
#
_entry.id   AF-A0A971HU37-F1
#
_cell.length_a   1.000
_cell.length_b   1.000
_cell.length_c   1.000
_cell.angle_alpha   90.00
_cell.angle_beta   90.00
_cell.angle_gamma   90.00
#
_symmetry.space_group_name_H-M   'P 1'
#
loop_
_entity.id
_entity.type
_entity.pdbx_description
1 polymer ?
#
loop_
_entity_poly.entity_id
_entity_poly.type
_entity_poly.pdbx_seq_one_letter_code
_entity_poly.pdbx_strand_id
1 'polypeptide(L)'
;MQGRNMVIFFMAGLVGAWLATAIAGELPSPTSKPLSSIIKGVEDQKLGSISEAEFDDGLWEIKVCQEQGCLKLYLNPETGQEQRRRPTHFEETPPANSLALSIIIQSIEARGQGTITEVEFDDGFWEVKLRKDRQKIKLVVDPMTGDTRP
;
A
#
# COMPACT_ATOMS: atom_id res chain seq x y z
N MET A 1 -18.69 -36.80 62.77
CA MET A 1 -17.71 -37.17 61.72
C MET A 1 -18.43 -37.88 60.60
N GLN A 2 -18.71 -37.20 59.49
CA GLN A 2 -18.96 -37.85 58.21
C GLN A 2 -18.74 -36.81 57.11
N GLY A 3 -17.80 -37.14 56.22
CA GLY A 3 -17.20 -36.24 55.25
C GLY A 3 -18.00 -36.10 53.97
N ARG A 4 -18.16 -34.84 53.55
CA ARG A 4 -17.90 -34.27 52.23
C ARG A 4 -17.82 -35.25 51.05
N ASN A 5 -18.85 -35.25 50.20
CA ASN A 5 -18.72 -35.63 48.79
C ASN A 5 -18.95 -34.38 47.93
N MET A 6 -17.83 -33.76 47.52
CA MET A 6 -17.77 -32.65 46.59
C MET A 6 -17.73 -33.23 45.18
N VAL A 7 -18.81 -33.06 44.42
CA VAL A 7 -18.84 -33.43 43.00
C VAL A 7 -18.00 -32.41 42.24
N ILE A 8 -16.83 -32.85 41.77
CA ILE A 8 -15.94 -32.09 40.91
C ILE A 8 -16.50 -32.15 39.49
N PHE A 9 -17.03 -31.02 38.99
CA PHE A 9 -17.31 -30.86 37.57
C PHE A 9 -15.98 -30.60 36.84
N PHE A 10 -15.58 -31.55 36.00
CA PHE A 10 -14.49 -31.37 35.04
C PHE A 10 -14.90 -30.32 34.02
N MET A 11 -14.30 -29.12 34.09
CA MET A 11 -14.25 -28.20 32.96
C MET A 11 -13.33 -28.83 31.90
N ALA A 12 -13.91 -29.42 30.86
CA ALA A 12 -13.19 -29.73 29.65
C ALA A 12 -12.83 -28.41 28.95
N GLY A 13 -11.57 -27.99 29.12
CA GLY A 13 -11.01 -26.83 28.43
C GLY A 13 -10.93 -27.10 26.93
N LEU A 14 -11.81 -26.44 26.16
CA LEU A 14 -11.58 -26.22 24.74
C LEU A 14 -10.60 -25.06 24.60
N VAL A 15 -9.30 -25.37 24.56
CA VAL A 15 -8.29 -24.44 24.05
C VAL A 15 -8.52 -24.34 22.55
N GLY A 16 -9.36 -23.41 22.13
CA GLY A 16 -9.52 -23.06 20.73
C GLY A 16 -8.19 -22.54 20.20
N ALA A 17 -7.61 -23.27 19.25
CA ALA A 17 -6.44 -22.80 18.51
C ALA A 17 -6.84 -21.51 17.78
N TRP A 18 -6.22 -20.40 18.17
CA TRP A 18 -6.28 -19.16 17.42
C TRP A 18 -5.57 -19.39 16.09
N LEU A 19 -6.34 -19.62 15.03
CA LEU A 19 -5.83 -19.54 13.67
C LEU A 19 -5.38 -18.10 13.46
N ALA A 20 -4.07 -17.88 13.40
CA ALA A 20 -3.53 -16.63 12.87
C ALA A 20 -3.99 -16.53 11.42
N THR A 21 -5.00 -15.73 11.15
CA THR A 21 -5.40 -15.36 9.79
C THR A 21 -4.22 -14.67 9.14
N ALA A 22 -3.57 -15.37 8.21
CA ALA A 22 -2.67 -14.74 7.27
C ALA A 22 -3.47 -13.70 6.49
N ILE A 23 -2.96 -12.47 6.49
CA ILE A 23 -3.51 -11.27 5.89
C ILE A 23 -3.43 -11.36 4.36
N ALA A 24 -4.39 -12.06 3.77
CA ALA A 24 -4.42 -12.40 2.34
C ALA A 24 -4.77 -11.22 1.41
N GLY A 25 -4.76 -9.97 1.87
CA GLY A 25 -5.09 -8.77 1.08
C GLY A 25 -4.09 -7.63 1.16
N GLU A 26 -3.01 -7.76 1.95
CA GLU A 26 -2.11 -6.65 2.31
C GLU A 26 -0.87 -6.54 1.41
N LEU A 27 -0.71 -7.44 0.43
CA LEU A 27 0.42 -7.45 -0.50
C LEU A 27 -0.05 -7.81 -1.92
N PRO A 28 0.50 -7.16 -2.96
CA PRO A 28 0.34 -7.60 -4.33
C PRO A 28 0.81 -9.05 -4.52
N SER A 29 0.13 -9.79 -5.40
CA SER A 29 0.53 -11.16 -5.75
C SER A 29 1.88 -11.17 -6.48
N PRO A 30 2.66 -12.28 -6.43
CA PRO A 30 3.89 -12.40 -7.21
C PRO A 30 3.71 -12.31 -8.74
N THR A 31 2.49 -12.51 -9.23
CA THR A 31 2.11 -12.35 -10.65
C THR A 31 1.76 -10.91 -11.03
N SER A 32 1.70 -10.01 -10.05
CA SER A 32 1.42 -8.59 -10.27
C SER A 32 2.53 -7.91 -11.07
N LYS A 33 2.17 -6.89 -11.85
CA LYS A 33 3.14 -6.00 -12.47
C LYS A 33 3.87 -5.19 -11.39
N PRO A 34 5.12 -4.74 -11.66
CA PRO A 34 5.75 -3.70 -10.85
C PRO A 34 4.85 -2.48 -10.74
N LEU A 35 4.79 -1.87 -9.56
CA LEU A 35 4.01 -0.67 -9.30
C LEU A 35 4.46 0.47 -10.23
N SER A 36 5.77 0.59 -10.49
CA SER A 36 6.29 1.59 -11.44
C SER A 36 5.64 1.52 -12.82
N SER A 37 5.37 0.30 -13.32
CA SER A 37 4.70 0.10 -14.61
C SER A 37 3.22 0.51 -14.56
N ILE A 38 2.55 0.31 -13.43
CA ILE A 38 1.14 0.69 -13.27
C ILE A 38 1.04 2.21 -13.16
N ILE A 39 1.88 2.84 -12.33
CA ILE A 39 1.99 4.29 -12.17
C ILE A 39 2.29 4.95 -13.52
N LYS A 40 3.22 4.39 -14.30
CA LYS A 40 3.54 4.90 -15.64
C LYS A 40 2.31 4.94 -16.54
N GLY A 41 1.49 3.88 -16.50
CA GLY A 41 0.22 3.83 -17.23
C GLY A 41 -0.81 4.86 -16.77
N VAL A 42 -0.79 5.28 -15.50
CA VAL A 42 -1.64 6.39 -15.01
C VAL A 42 -1.08 7.74 -15.43
N GLU A 43 0.23 7.97 -15.31
CA GLU A 43 0.90 9.20 -15.77
C GLU A 43 0.64 9.48 -17.25
N ASP A 44 0.68 8.44 -18.10
CA ASP A 44 0.47 8.56 -19.54
C ASP A 44 -0.97 8.99 -19.91
N GLN A 45 -1.94 8.81 -19.00
CA GLN A 45 -3.31 9.30 -19.19
C GLN A 45 -3.45 10.80 -18.94
N LYS A 46 -2.44 11.45 -18.33
CA LYS A 46 -2.40 12.90 -18.07
C LYS A 46 -3.64 13.42 -17.31
N LEU A 47 -4.07 12.66 -16.30
CA LEU A 47 -5.27 12.97 -15.49
C LEU A 47 -5.02 13.99 -14.36
N GLY A 48 -3.76 14.28 -14.04
CA GLY A 48 -3.36 15.15 -12.93
C GLY A 48 -2.05 14.69 -12.30
N SER A 49 -1.70 15.30 -11.17
CA SER A 49 -0.57 14.86 -10.34
C SER A 49 -0.99 13.70 -9.46
N ILE A 50 -0.23 12.61 -9.47
CA ILE A 50 -0.44 11.51 -8.51
C ILE A 50 0.02 12.00 -7.14
N SER A 51 -0.78 11.76 -6.10
CA SER A 51 -0.42 12.04 -4.70
C SER A 51 -0.27 10.77 -3.86
N GLU A 52 -0.91 9.67 -4.27
CA GLU A 52 -0.93 8.42 -3.51
C GLU A 52 -1.06 7.22 -4.45
N ALA A 53 -0.40 6.11 -4.09
CA ALA A 53 -0.65 4.78 -4.62
C ALA A 53 -0.59 3.75 -3.47
N GLU A 54 -1.73 3.18 -3.08
CA GLU A 54 -1.86 2.20 -2.00
C GLU A 54 -2.39 0.87 -2.54
N PHE A 55 -1.84 -0.24 -2.07
CA PHE A 55 -2.40 -1.56 -2.34
C PHE A 55 -3.32 -1.97 -1.21
N ASP A 56 -4.63 -2.01 -1.50
CA ASP A 56 -5.66 -2.42 -0.56
C ASP A 56 -6.76 -3.20 -1.27
N ASP A 57 -7.39 -4.14 -0.56
CA ASP A 57 -8.47 -4.98 -1.07
C ASP A 57 -8.16 -5.65 -2.43
N GLY A 58 -6.89 -6.00 -2.67
CA GLY A 58 -6.45 -6.66 -3.91
C GLY A 58 -6.29 -5.73 -5.12
N LEU A 59 -6.40 -4.41 -4.94
CA LEU A 59 -6.35 -3.40 -5.99
C LEU A 59 -5.29 -2.35 -5.64
N TRP A 60 -4.72 -1.73 -6.68
CA TRP A 60 -4.02 -0.46 -6.50
C TRP A 60 -5.05 0.67 -6.47
N GLU A 61 -5.16 1.35 -5.34
CA GLU A 61 -5.85 2.62 -5.20
C GLU A 61 -4.85 3.75 -5.52
N ILE A 62 -5.01 4.42 -6.67
CA ILE A 62 -4.13 5.53 -7.07
C ILE A 62 -4.91 6.83 -7.04
N LYS A 63 -4.47 7.79 -6.21
CA LYS A 63 -5.07 9.13 -6.14
C LYS A 63 -4.37 10.08 -7.10
N VAL A 64 -5.17 10.72 -7.95
CA VAL A 64 -4.73 11.73 -8.92
C VAL A 64 -5.50 13.01 -8.68
N CYS A 65 -4.78 14.13 -8.56
CA CYS A 65 -5.30 15.42 -8.19
C CYS A 65 -5.02 16.47 -9.28
N GLN A 66 -5.99 17.36 -9.46
CA GLN A 66 -5.96 18.52 -10.35
C GLN A 66 -6.68 19.68 -9.65
N GLU A 67 -6.63 20.89 -10.22
CA GLU A 67 -7.19 22.10 -9.59
C GLU A 67 -8.66 21.95 -9.14
N GLN A 68 -9.45 21.23 -9.93
CA GLN A 68 -10.88 21.01 -9.71
C GLN A 68 -11.22 19.84 -8.77
N GLY A 69 -10.22 19.14 -8.23
CA GLY A 69 -10.41 18.04 -7.28
C GLY A 69 -9.65 16.77 -7.64
N CYS A 70 -9.84 15.71 -6.84
CA CYS A 70 -9.09 14.46 -6.98
C CYS A 70 -9.99 13.27 -7.34
N LEU A 71 -9.37 12.29 -8.00
CA LEU A 71 -9.94 10.99 -8.31
C LEU A 71 -9.11 9.91 -7.64
N LYS A 72 -9.78 8.92 -7.03
CA LYS A 72 -9.16 7.66 -6.63
C LYS A 72 -9.50 6.60 -7.67
N LEU A 73 -8.49 6.12 -8.38
CA LEU A 73 -8.55 5.07 -9.39
C LEU A 73 -8.29 3.72 -8.73
N TYR A 74 -8.96 2.68 -9.20
CA TYR A 74 -8.84 1.31 -8.71
C TYR A 74 -8.31 0.44 -9.84
N LEU A 75 -7.06 0.01 -9.76
CA LEU A 75 -6.40 -0.71 -10.84
C LEU A 75 -6.13 -2.17 -10.44
N ASN A 76 -6.36 -3.07 -11.40
CA ASN A 76 -5.95 -4.46 -11.27
C ASN A 76 -4.41 -4.54 -11.23
N PRO A 77 -3.80 -5.23 -10.25
CA PRO A 77 -2.35 -5.28 -10.11
C PRO A 77 -1.66 -6.17 -11.16
N GLU A 78 -2.35 -7.13 -11.77
CA GLU A 78 -1.79 -8.02 -12.79
C GLU A 78 -1.84 -7.39 -14.18
N THR A 79 -2.93 -6.67 -14.49
CA THR A 79 -3.12 -6.08 -15.82
C THR A 79 -2.76 -4.60 -15.88
N GLY A 80 -2.80 -3.89 -14.76
CA GLY A 80 -2.70 -2.42 -14.70
C GLY A 80 -3.93 -1.71 -15.27
N GLN A 81 -5.02 -2.43 -15.54
CA GLN A 81 -6.25 -1.83 -16.05
C GLN A 81 -7.08 -1.27 -14.91
N GLU A 82 -7.64 -0.08 -15.11
CA GLU A 82 -8.62 0.50 -14.21
C GLU A 82 -9.92 -0.32 -14.23
N GLN A 83 -10.39 -0.70 -13.05
CA GLN A 83 -11.68 -1.36 -12.84
C GLN A 83 -12.76 -0.38 -12.38
N ARG A 84 -12.37 0.66 -11.64
CA ARG A 84 -13.28 1.65 -11.07
C ARG A 84 -12.54 2.98 -10.82
N ARG A 85 -13.29 4.08 -10.78
CA ARG A 85 -12.83 5.36 -10.21
C ARG A 85 -13.92 6.03 -9.40
N ARG A 86 -13.53 6.88 -8.45
CA ARG A 86 -14.46 7.75 -7.69
C ARG A 86 -13.82 9.10 -7.35
N PRO A 87 -14.60 10.18 -7.20
CA PRO A 87 -14.11 11.42 -6.59
C PRO A 87 -13.60 11.19 -5.17
N THR A 88 -12.62 11.98 -4.74
CA THR A 88 -12.09 11.98 -3.38
C THR A 88 -11.66 13.39 -2.97
N HIS A 89 -11.37 13.60 -1.69
CA HIS A 89 -10.86 14.87 -1.20
C HIS A 89 -9.45 15.17 -1.72
N PHE A 90 -9.14 16.47 -1.73
CA PHE A 90 -7.82 16.98 -2.05
C PHE A 90 -6.82 16.65 -0.93
N GLU A 91 -5.62 16.31 -1.36
CA GLU A 91 -4.43 16.09 -0.54
C GLU A 91 -3.26 16.83 -1.16
N GLU A 92 -2.16 16.91 -0.42
CA GLU A 92 -0.93 17.51 -0.95
C GLU A 92 -0.51 16.81 -2.25
N THR A 93 0.03 17.58 -3.19
CA THR A 93 0.54 17.06 -4.45
C THR A 93 2.01 17.45 -4.60
N PRO A 94 2.81 16.61 -5.26
CA PRO A 94 4.21 16.91 -5.50
C PRO A 94 4.35 18.21 -6.31
N PRO A 95 5.41 19.02 -6.07
CA PRO A 95 5.72 20.19 -6.88
C PRO A 95 5.81 19.86 -8.36
N ALA A 96 5.43 20.80 -9.24
CA ALA A 96 5.36 20.57 -10.69
C ALA A 96 6.70 20.19 -11.34
N ASN A 97 7.83 20.52 -10.70
CA ASN A 97 9.18 20.19 -11.14
C ASN A 97 9.69 18.83 -10.62
N SER A 98 8.88 18.08 -9.86
CA SER A 98 9.23 16.76 -9.35
C SER A 98 9.52 15.75 -10.46
N LEU A 99 10.32 14.74 -10.14
CA LEU A 99 10.46 13.57 -11.00
C LEU A 99 9.10 12.86 -11.15
N ALA A 100 8.90 12.21 -12.30
CA ALA A 100 7.79 11.30 -12.47
C ALA A 100 7.83 10.21 -11.38
N LEU A 101 6.70 9.95 -10.74
CA LEU A 101 6.62 9.00 -9.64
C LEU A 101 7.02 7.60 -10.12
N SER A 102 6.68 7.22 -11.36
CA SER A 102 7.09 5.94 -11.94
C SER A 102 8.62 5.74 -11.95
N ILE A 103 9.39 6.81 -12.15
CA ILE A 103 10.86 6.78 -12.14
C ILE A 103 11.39 6.58 -10.72
N ILE A 104 10.82 7.28 -9.74
CA ILE A 104 11.17 7.12 -8.31
C ILE A 104 10.88 5.69 -7.87
N ILE A 105 9.68 5.18 -8.16
CA ILE A 105 9.27 3.83 -7.77
C ILE A 105 10.10 2.76 -8.46
N GLN A 106 10.42 2.93 -9.75
CA GLN A 106 11.31 1.99 -10.45
C GLN A 106 12.69 1.92 -9.78
N SER A 107 13.24 3.06 -9.37
CA SER A 107 14.52 3.12 -8.64
C SER A 107 14.46 2.37 -7.31
N ILE A 108 13.35 2.48 -6.56
CA ILE A 108 13.16 1.79 -5.29
C ILE A 108 12.96 0.28 -5.48
N GLU A 109 12.12 -0.13 -6.43
CA GLU A 109 11.90 -1.54 -6.79
C GLU A 109 13.21 -2.23 -7.17
N ALA A 110 14.07 -1.55 -7.93
CA ALA A 110 15.38 -2.07 -8.35
C ALA A 110 16.34 -2.35 -7.18
N ARG A 111 16.12 -1.78 -5.98
CA ARG A 111 16.92 -2.07 -4.78
C ARG A 111 16.61 -3.44 -4.17
N GLY A 112 15.46 -4.05 -4.51
CA GLY A 112 15.06 -5.36 -4.01
C GLY A 112 14.87 -5.44 -2.49
N GLN A 113 14.54 -4.32 -1.84
CA GLN A 113 14.45 -4.22 -0.38
C GLN A 113 13.12 -4.71 0.19
N GLY A 114 12.11 -4.93 -0.64
CA GLY A 114 10.79 -5.44 -0.26
C GLY A 114 9.75 -5.17 -1.34
N THR A 115 8.52 -5.56 -1.08
CA THR A 115 7.37 -5.24 -1.93
C THR A 115 6.79 -3.91 -1.47
N ILE A 116 6.66 -2.93 -2.38
CA ILE A 116 5.98 -1.66 -2.08
C ILE A 116 4.49 -1.95 -1.86
N THR A 117 3.94 -1.41 -0.78
CA THR A 117 2.51 -1.50 -0.47
C THR A 117 1.83 -0.14 -0.54
N GLU A 118 2.60 0.94 -0.39
CA GLU A 118 2.06 2.28 -0.34
C GLU A 118 3.13 3.30 -0.73
N VAL A 119 2.69 4.34 -1.43
CA VAL A 119 3.45 5.55 -1.71
C VAL A 119 2.52 6.72 -1.50
N GLU A 120 2.90 7.66 -0.64
CA GLU A 120 2.08 8.84 -0.32
C GLU A 120 2.97 10.09 -0.35
N PHE A 121 2.46 11.18 -0.92
CA PHE A 121 3.11 12.48 -0.85
C PHE A 121 2.58 13.26 0.34
N ASP A 122 3.43 13.47 1.33
CA ASP A 122 3.10 14.22 2.54
C ASP A 122 4.34 14.93 3.08
N ASP A 123 4.13 16.06 3.76
CA ASP A 123 5.18 16.91 4.32
C ASP A 123 6.29 17.30 3.30
N GLY A 124 5.92 17.40 2.01
CA GLY A 124 6.85 17.71 0.92
C GLY A 124 7.75 16.56 0.47
N PHE A 125 7.53 15.33 0.93
CA PHE A 125 8.30 14.12 0.58
C PHE A 125 7.40 12.98 0.11
N TRP A 126 7.99 12.06 -0.63
CA TRP A 126 7.37 10.75 -0.83
C TRP A 126 7.68 9.85 0.35
N GLU A 127 6.65 9.33 0.99
CA GLU A 127 6.74 8.23 1.95
C GLU A 127 6.45 6.92 1.23
N VAL A 128 7.45 6.06 1.09
CA VAL A 128 7.33 4.76 0.43
C VAL A 128 7.38 3.66 1.47
N LYS A 129 6.28 2.95 1.65
CA LYS A 129 6.18 1.82 2.59
C LYS A 129 6.39 0.51 1.83
N LEU A 130 7.36 -0.28 2.29
CA LEU A 130 7.65 -1.61 1.80
C LEU A 130 7.38 -2.65 2.89
N ARG A 131 7.01 -3.85 2.46
CA ARG A 131 7.02 -5.04 3.30
C ARG A 131 8.03 -6.06 2.81
N LYS A 132 8.78 -6.61 3.76
CA LYS A 132 9.63 -7.76 3.57
C LYS A 132 9.41 -8.72 4.74
N ASP A 133 8.94 -9.93 4.44
CA ASP A 133 8.48 -10.88 5.45
C ASP A 133 7.45 -10.24 6.40
N ARG A 134 7.76 -10.13 7.70
CA ARG A 134 6.91 -9.48 8.71
C ARG A 134 7.35 -8.05 9.05
N GLN A 135 8.35 -7.52 8.34
CA GLN A 135 8.92 -6.20 8.62
C GLN A 135 8.32 -5.15 7.68
N LYS A 136 7.99 -3.99 8.27
CA LYS A 136 7.62 -2.77 7.54
C LYS A 136 8.86 -1.89 7.44
N ILE A 137 9.15 -1.40 6.24
CA ILE A 137 10.23 -0.46 5.96
C ILE A 137 9.56 0.80 5.42
N LYS A 138 9.91 1.96 5.95
CA LYS A 138 9.46 3.26 5.44
C LYS A 138 10.67 3.99 4.89
N LEU A 139 10.58 4.44 3.65
CA LEU A 139 11.57 5.30 3.01
C LEU A 139 10.96 6.70 2.87
N VAL A 140 11.75 7.73 3.15
CA VAL A 140 11.39 9.13 2.86
C VAL A 140 12.24 9.58 1.70
N VAL A 141 11.61 10.02 0.63
CA VAL A 141 12.25 10.25 -0.67
C VAL A 141 12.01 11.67 -1.15
N ASP A 142 13.07 12.35 -1.56
CA ASP A 142 13.00 13.67 -2.15
C ASP A 142 12.30 13.60 -3.53
N PRO A 143 11.21 14.36 -3.77
CA PRO A 143 10.48 14.29 -5.02
C PRO A 143 11.25 14.86 -6.22
N MET A 144 12.24 15.71 -5.97
CA MET A 144 13.04 16.38 -7.00
C MET A 144 14.22 15.54 -7.46
N THR A 145 14.81 14.74 -6.56
CA THR A 145 16.02 13.96 -6.85
C THR A 145 15.79 12.45 -6.85
N GLY A 146 14.74 11.96 -6.18
CA GLY A 146 14.52 10.53 -5.96
C GLY A 146 15.44 9.93 -4.90
N ASP A 147 16.21 10.75 -4.18
CA ASP A 147 17.11 10.30 -3.13
C ASP A 147 16.36 9.98 -1.85
N THR A 148 16.71 8.86 -1.22
CA THR A 148 16.24 8.53 0.12
C THR A 148 17.01 9.33 1.16
N ARG A 149 16.28 9.92 2.12
CA ARG A 149 16.90 10.53 3.30
C ARG A 149 17.46 9.45 4.24
N PRO A 150 18.56 9.74 4.96
CA PRO A 150 19.11 8.87 6.00
C PRO A 150 18.15 8.63 7.17
#